data_AF-A0AA39QIR9-F1
#
_entry.id   AF-A0AA39QIR9-F1
#
_cell.length_a   1.000
_cell.length_b   1.000
_cell.length_c   1.000
_cell.angle_alpha   90.00
_cell.angle_beta   90.00
_cell.angle_gamma   90.00
#
_symmetry.space_group_name_H-M   'P 1'
#
loop_
_entity.id
_entity.type
_entity.pdbx_description
1 polymer ?
#
loop_
_entity_poly.entity_id
_entity_poly.type
_entity_poly.pdbx_seq_one_letter_code
_entity_poly.pdbx_strand_id
1 'polypeptide(L)'
;VAISDCYSLELSRDPSKNLQDYHADSPRQRIELWTPGAADGTTKFKWSLSSQTETTKNFFHRMQVLSWGDGEPIVTLDAVNDRIIIKNYKRDCDVTGCPSIPLDRFTDRTTVHFVVVIFSLKGSINYVIKDAADDSAALLSYSVKGNGK
;
A
#
# COMPACT_ATOMS: atom_id res chain seq x y z
N VAL A 1 15.57 6.63 -5.49
CA VAL A 1 15.23 7.37 -6.72
C VAL A 1 14.87 8.77 -6.30
N ALA A 2 15.66 9.78 -6.69
CA ALA A 2 15.29 11.17 -6.49
C ALA A 2 14.53 11.62 -7.74
N ILE A 3 13.28 12.01 -7.57
CA ILE A 3 12.46 12.62 -8.61
C ILE A 3 12.82 14.11 -8.56
N SER A 4 13.61 14.59 -9.53
CA SER A 4 14.08 15.99 -9.57
C SER A 4 13.00 16.98 -9.98
N ASP A 5 11.98 16.51 -10.71
CA ASP A 5 10.94 17.33 -11.31
C ASP A 5 9.56 16.67 -11.16
N CYS A 6 8.51 17.49 -11.14
CA CYS A 6 7.14 16.98 -11.15
C CYS A 6 6.88 16.21 -12.46
N TYR A 7 6.33 15.00 -12.35
CA TYR A 7 5.75 14.28 -13.47
C TYR A 7 4.28 14.00 -13.19
N SER A 8 3.49 13.94 -14.27
CA SER A 8 2.08 13.58 -14.23
C SER A 8 1.88 12.30 -15.01
N LEU A 9 1.04 11.42 -14.48
CA LEU A 9 0.66 10.16 -15.11
C LEU A 9 -0.87 10.13 -15.17
N GLU A 10 -1.42 9.83 -16.34
CA GLU A 10 -2.86 9.72 -16.57
C GLU A 10 -3.15 8.36 -17.20
N LEU A 11 -4.24 7.75 -16.77
CA LEU A 11 -4.77 6.53 -17.38
C LEU A 11 -5.76 6.91 -18.49
N SER A 12 -5.70 6.20 -19.61
CA SER A 12 -6.70 6.33 -20.68
C SER A 12 -8.11 6.11 -20.13
N ARG A 13 -9.08 6.89 -20.64
CA ARG A 13 -10.52 6.69 -20.38
C ARG A 13 -11.03 5.31 -20.82
N ASP A 14 -10.33 4.66 -21.74
CA ASP A 14 -10.48 3.25 -22.05
C ASP A 14 -9.52 2.44 -21.16
N PRO A 15 -10.00 1.76 -20.10
CA PRO A 15 -9.16 1.06 -19.14
C PRO A 15 -8.42 -0.13 -19.76
N SER A 16 -8.95 -0.71 -20.84
CA SER A 16 -8.33 -1.85 -21.52
C SER A 16 -6.96 -1.52 -22.12
N LYS A 17 -6.75 -0.24 -22.46
CA LYS A 17 -5.48 0.27 -22.99
C LYS A 17 -4.41 0.48 -21.93
N ASN A 18 -4.78 0.45 -20.65
CA ASN A 18 -3.86 0.61 -19.54
C ASN A 18 -3.47 -0.74 -18.91
N LEU A 19 -3.90 -1.85 -19.53
CA LEU A 19 -3.62 -3.19 -19.04
C LEU A 19 -2.19 -3.60 -19.43
N GLN A 20 -1.36 -3.79 -18.42
CA GLN A 20 -0.16 -4.60 -18.51
C GLN A 20 -0.55 -6.06 -18.69
N ASP A 21 0.23 -6.80 -19.49
CA ASP A 21 0.06 -8.23 -19.74
C ASP A 21 -1.33 -8.56 -20.32
N TYR A 22 -1.80 -7.79 -21.31
CA TYR A 22 -3.14 -7.93 -21.92
C TYR A 22 -3.50 -9.36 -22.39
N HIS A 23 -2.48 -10.21 -22.61
CA HIS A 23 -2.65 -11.60 -23.03
C HIS A 23 -2.70 -12.61 -21.87
N ALA A 24 -2.50 -12.17 -20.62
CA ALA A 24 -2.61 -13.01 -19.44
C ALA A 24 -4.07 -13.17 -19.02
N ASP A 25 -4.38 -14.25 -18.31
CA ASP A 25 -5.72 -14.50 -17.75
C ASP A 25 -6.16 -13.44 -16.72
N SER A 26 -5.19 -12.69 -16.17
CA SER A 26 -5.42 -11.59 -15.24
C SER A 26 -4.53 -10.39 -15.60
N PRO A 27 -4.93 -9.58 -16.60
CA PRO A 27 -4.22 -8.37 -16.97
C PRO A 27 -4.34 -7.31 -15.87
N ARG A 28 -3.29 -6.50 -15.69
CA ARG A 28 -3.14 -5.63 -14.50
C ARG A 28 -3.00 -4.17 -14.88
N GLN A 29 -3.57 -3.26 -14.09
CA GLN A 29 -3.31 -1.83 -14.20
C GLN A 29 -2.38 -1.39 -13.08
N ARG A 30 -1.22 -0.81 -13.42
CA ARG A 30 -0.21 -0.40 -12.44
C ARG A 30 0.43 0.92 -12.83
N ILE A 31 0.35 1.88 -11.90
CA ILE A 31 1.23 3.05 -11.86
C ILE A 31 1.95 2.97 -10.51
N GLU A 32 3.20 2.53 -10.53
CA GLU A 32 3.94 2.22 -9.31
C GLU A 32 5.30 2.91 -9.30
N LEU A 33 5.69 3.40 -8.13
CA LEU A 33 7.03 3.89 -7.88
C LEU A 33 7.80 2.82 -7.12
N TRP A 34 8.71 2.18 -7.82
CA TRP A 34 9.49 1.09 -7.27
C TRP A 34 10.66 1.63 -6.44
N THR A 35 10.79 1.14 -5.21
CA THR A 35 12.00 1.35 -4.40
C THR A 35 12.93 0.16 -4.56
N PRO A 36 14.27 0.35 -4.53
CA PRO A 36 15.20 -0.77 -4.44
C PRO A 36 14.79 -1.74 -3.34
N GLY A 37 15.09 -3.04 -3.50
CA GLY A 37 14.77 -4.06 -2.51
C GLY A 37 15.21 -3.61 -1.12
N ALA A 38 14.27 -3.58 -0.17
CA ALA A 38 14.56 -3.19 1.19
C ALA A 38 15.28 -4.35 1.90
N ALA A 39 16.48 -4.09 2.43
CA ALA A 39 17.05 -4.93 3.47
C ALA A 39 16.21 -4.80 4.76
N ASP A 40 16.50 -5.61 5.78
CA ASP A 40 15.97 -5.38 7.13
C ASP A 40 16.17 -3.92 7.52
N GLY A 41 15.09 -3.29 8.00
CA GLY A 41 15.16 -1.88 8.36
C GLY A 41 13.86 -1.12 8.14
N THR A 42 13.98 0.20 8.11
CA THR A 42 12.87 1.14 8.06
C THR A 42 12.86 1.89 6.74
N THR A 43 11.74 1.83 6.03
CA THR A 43 11.43 2.70 4.90
C THR A 43 10.45 3.78 5.34
N LYS A 44 10.75 5.05 5.03
CA LYS A 44 9.90 6.20 5.31
C LYS A 44 9.58 6.97 4.03
N PHE A 45 8.31 7.26 3.79
CA PHE A 45 7.86 8.05 2.64
C PHE A 45 6.59 8.82 2.99
N LYS A 46 6.24 9.82 2.18
CA LYS A 46 5.04 10.64 2.35
C LYS A 46 4.32 10.87 1.03
N TRP A 47 3.00 10.95 1.06
CA TRP A 47 2.16 11.27 -0.08
C TRP A 47 0.77 11.73 0.40
N SER A 48 -0.09 12.17 -0.50
CA SER A 48 -1.46 12.59 -0.20
C SER A 48 -2.44 11.97 -1.18
N LEU A 49 -3.63 11.59 -0.69
CA LEU A 49 -4.74 11.12 -1.53
C LEU A 49 -5.81 12.22 -1.60
N SER A 50 -6.25 12.59 -2.81
CA SER A 50 -7.34 13.56 -2.98
C SER A 50 -8.67 12.97 -2.50
N SER A 51 -9.51 13.76 -1.84
CA SER A 51 -10.89 13.39 -1.48
C SER A 51 -11.80 13.19 -2.70
N GLN A 52 -11.40 13.66 -3.87
CA GLN A 52 -12.07 13.34 -5.14
C GLN A 52 -11.81 11.91 -5.60
N THR A 53 -10.97 11.15 -4.89
CA THR A 53 -10.72 9.74 -5.18
C THR A 53 -11.95 8.91 -4.84
N GLU A 54 -12.57 8.32 -5.85
CA GLU A 54 -13.64 7.35 -5.67
C GLU A 54 -13.08 5.96 -5.34
N THR A 55 -13.91 5.14 -4.69
CA THR A 55 -13.63 3.73 -4.46
C THR A 55 -14.75 2.87 -4.98
N THR A 56 -14.50 1.57 -5.11
CA THR A 56 -15.50 0.60 -5.53
C THR A 56 -15.49 -0.61 -4.60
N LYS A 57 -16.29 -1.63 -4.94
CA LYS A 57 -16.22 -2.95 -4.28
C LYS A 57 -14.92 -3.70 -4.55
N ASN A 58 -14.21 -3.32 -5.60
CA ASN A 58 -12.89 -3.85 -5.92
C ASN A 58 -11.81 -3.00 -5.26
N PHE A 59 -10.70 -3.64 -4.91
CA PHE A 59 -9.57 -2.97 -4.28
C PHE A 59 -8.82 -2.09 -5.29
N PHE A 60 -8.25 -1.00 -4.78
CA PHE A 60 -7.20 -0.25 -5.45
C PHE A 60 -5.98 -0.19 -4.55
N HIS A 61 -4.89 -0.85 -4.95
CA HIS A 61 -3.64 -0.78 -4.22
C HIS A 61 -3.09 0.65 -4.23
N ARG A 62 -2.68 1.14 -3.06
CA ARG A 62 -2.00 2.42 -2.86
C ARG A 62 -0.53 2.23 -2.48
N MET A 63 -0.22 1.11 -1.84
CA MET A 63 1.13 0.72 -1.47
C MET A 63 1.17 -0.79 -1.27
N GLN A 64 2.32 -1.41 -1.52
CA GLN A 64 2.55 -2.81 -1.20
C GLN A 64 3.98 -3.05 -0.70
N VAL A 65 4.11 -4.03 0.19
CA VAL A 65 5.35 -4.73 0.48
C VAL A 65 5.30 -6.03 -0.32
N LEU A 66 6.11 -6.13 -1.37
CA LEU A 66 6.15 -7.27 -2.28
C LEU A 66 7.25 -8.26 -1.90
N SER A 67 6.93 -9.55 -1.90
CA SER A 67 7.92 -10.63 -1.83
C SER A 67 8.58 -10.81 -3.20
N TRP A 68 9.90 -10.63 -3.30
CA TRP A 68 10.62 -10.90 -4.55
C TRP A 68 10.68 -12.39 -4.89
N GLY A 69 10.72 -13.25 -3.87
CA GLY A 69 10.77 -14.70 -4.06
C GLY A 69 9.44 -15.27 -4.57
N ASP A 70 8.33 -14.75 -4.04
CA ASP A 70 6.99 -15.26 -4.39
C ASP A 70 6.35 -14.48 -5.55
N GLY A 71 6.84 -13.27 -5.84
CA GLY A 71 6.24 -12.38 -6.84
C GLY A 71 4.89 -11.78 -6.45
N GLU A 72 4.51 -11.90 -5.18
CA GLU A 72 3.19 -11.54 -4.64
C GLU A 72 3.28 -10.54 -3.47
N PRO A 73 2.22 -9.73 -3.26
CA PRO A 73 2.16 -8.83 -2.12
C PRO A 73 2.11 -9.64 -0.81
N ILE A 74 2.86 -9.20 0.19
CA ILE A 74 2.76 -9.71 1.57
C ILE A 74 1.78 -8.85 2.35
N VAL A 75 1.97 -7.52 2.29
CA VAL A 75 1.11 -6.52 2.92
C VAL A 75 0.79 -5.44 1.91
N THR A 76 -0.45 -4.96 1.91
CA THR A 76 -0.91 -3.88 1.04
C THR A 76 -1.66 -2.82 1.83
N LEU A 77 -1.74 -1.63 1.27
CA LEU A 77 -2.68 -0.59 1.64
C LEU A 77 -3.66 -0.41 0.49
N ASP A 78 -4.95 -0.65 0.74
CA ASP A 78 -5.99 -0.63 -0.28
C ASP A 78 -7.02 0.45 0.02
N ALA A 79 -7.52 1.08 -1.04
CA ALA A 79 -8.78 1.82 -1.01
C ALA A 79 -9.90 0.92 -1.56
N VAL A 80 -10.94 0.69 -0.77
CA VAL A 80 -12.08 -0.18 -1.12
C VAL A 80 -13.30 0.18 -0.27
N ASN A 81 -14.49 0.26 -0.88
CA ASN A 81 -15.77 0.53 -0.19
C ASN A 81 -15.69 1.68 0.84
N ASP A 82 -15.17 2.83 0.41
CA ASP A 82 -14.99 4.05 1.20
C ASP A 82 -14.13 3.88 2.46
N ARG A 83 -13.18 2.94 2.39
CA ARG A 83 -12.21 2.67 3.45
C ARG A 83 -10.80 2.60 2.91
N ILE A 84 -9.86 2.95 3.79
CA ILE A 84 -8.46 2.57 3.68
C ILE A 84 -8.22 1.38 4.60
N ILE A 85 -7.72 0.28 4.04
CA ILE A 85 -7.49 -0.97 4.76
C ILE A 85 -6.06 -1.47 4.52
N ILE A 86 -5.42 -1.97 5.57
CA ILE A 86 -4.18 -2.74 5.41
C ILE A 86 -4.57 -4.21 5.28
N LYS A 87 -4.21 -4.89 4.20
CA LYS A 87 -4.38 -6.35 4.07
C LYS A 87 -3.04 -7.06 4.22
N ASN A 88 -3.05 -8.21 4.87
CA ASN A 88 -1.95 -9.16 4.86
C ASN A 88 -2.37 -10.38 4.03
N TYR A 89 -1.66 -10.68 2.96
CA TYR A 89 -1.99 -11.78 2.05
C TYR A 89 -1.42 -13.13 2.49
N LYS A 90 -0.53 -13.13 3.49
CA LYS A 90 -0.01 -14.35 4.12
C LYS A 90 -0.84 -14.80 5.31
N ARG A 91 -1.91 -14.06 5.65
CA ARG A 91 -2.80 -14.32 6.79
C ARG A 91 -4.24 -14.04 6.44
N ASP A 92 -5.16 -14.75 7.06
CA ASP A 92 -6.57 -14.46 6.90
C ASP A 92 -6.93 -13.17 7.66
N CYS A 93 -7.24 -12.11 6.92
CA CYS A 93 -7.67 -10.84 7.49
C CYS A 93 -9.05 -10.91 8.17
N ASP A 94 -9.92 -11.84 7.75
CA ASP A 94 -11.24 -12.03 8.36
C ASP A 94 -11.11 -12.64 9.75
N VAL A 95 -10.05 -13.41 9.99
CA VAL A 95 -9.70 -13.97 11.30
C VAL A 95 -8.86 -12.99 12.12
N THR A 96 -7.87 -12.35 11.51
CA THR A 96 -6.88 -11.53 12.23
C THR A 96 -7.33 -10.09 12.48
N GLY A 97 -8.41 -9.63 11.86
CA GLY A 97 -8.95 -8.28 12.06
C GLY A 97 -8.03 -7.21 11.49
N CYS A 98 -7.70 -7.34 10.20
CA CYS A 98 -6.88 -6.37 9.50
C CYS A 98 -7.42 -4.92 9.65
N PRO A 99 -6.58 -3.95 10.03
CA PRO A 99 -7.06 -2.65 10.47
C PRO A 99 -7.53 -1.81 9.28
N SER A 100 -8.58 -1.02 9.49
CA SER A 100 -9.10 -0.10 8.49
C SER A 100 -9.69 1.16 9.12
N ILE A 101 -9.72 2.23 8.34
CA ILE A 101 -10.39 3.50 8.67
C ILE A 101 -11.28 3.95 7.50
N PRO A 102 -12.31 4.77 7.75
CA PRO A 102 -13.01 5.51 6.70
C PRO A 102 -12.05 6.30 5.80
N LEU A 103 -12.36 6.39 4.50
CA LEU A 103 -11.52 7.06 3.49
C LEU A 103 -11.34 8.57 3.78
N ASP A 104 -12.39 9.24 4.25
CA ASP A 104 -12.40 10.67 4.60
C ASP A 104 -11.44 11.03 5.75
N ARG A 105 -11.13 10.05 6.61
CA ARG A 105 -10.09 10.19 7.65
C ARG A 105 -8.67 10.11 7.11
N PHE A 106 -8.49 9.76 5.82
CA PHE A 106 -7.19 9.59 5.17
C PHE A 106 -6.94 10.58 4.03
N THR A 107 -7.98 11.06 3.36
CA THR A 107 -7.85 11.97 2.21
C THR A 107 -7.53 13.41 2.63
N ASP A 108 -7.07 14.21 1.65
CA ASP A 108 -6.72 15.64 1.73
C ASP A 108 -5.74 16.03 2.84
N ARG A 109 -4.91 15.06 3.23
CA ARG A 109 -3.79 15.24 4.16
C ARG A 109 -2.55 14.60 3.57
N THR A 110 -1.40 15.13 3.96
CA THR A 110 -0.13 14.44 3.68
C THR A 110 0.05 13.38 4.75
N THR A 111 0.07 12.11 4.36
CA THR A 111 0.35 10.99 5.26
C THR A 111 1.83 10.66 5.25
N VAL A 112 2.37 10.32 6.42
CA VAL A 112 3.74 9.84 6.59
C VAL A 112 3.69 8.36 6.93
N HIS A 113 4.36 7.56 6.11
CA HIS A 113 4.37 6.11 6.19
C HIS A 113 5.71 5.64 6.76
N PHE A 114 5.66 4.76 7.75
CA PHE A 114 6.80 4.10 8.35
C PHE A 114 6.62 2.60 8.21
N VAL A 115 7.47 1.96 7.43
CA VAL A 115 7.42 0.52 7.17
C VAL A 115 8.70 -0.08 7.69
N VAL A 116 8.60 -0.88 8.76
CA VAL A 116 9.72 -1.63 9.31
C VAL A 116 9.52 -3.09 8.97
N VAL A 117 10.49 -3.69 8.27
CA VAL A 117 10.45 -5.11 7.92
C VAL A 117 11.72 -5.80 8.41
N ILE A 118 11.54 -6.99 8.97
CA ILE A 118 12.61 -7.93 9.31
C ILE A 118 12.33 -9.22 8.54
N PHE A 119 13.17 -9.52 7.55
CA PHE A 119 13.05 -10.67 6.66
C PHE A 119 13.81 -11.87 7.25
N SER A 120 13.17 -12.58 8.19
CA SER A 120 13.71 -13.82 8.76
C SER A 120 12.62 -14.84 9.08
N LEU A 121 13.00 -16.05 9.51
CA LEU A 121 12.08 -17.09 10.01
C LEU A 121 11.32 -16.65 11.29
N LYS A 122 11.79 -15.60 11.96
CA LYS A 122 11.07 -14.92 13.05
C LYS A 122 10.82 -13.46 12.68
N GLY A 123 10.56 -13.25 11.39
CA GLY A 123 10.39 -11.94 10.80
C GLY A 123 9.24 -11.15 11.41
N SER A 124 9.17 -9.89 11.02
CA SER A 124 8.09 -9.02 11.44
C SER A 124 7.87 -7.91 10.42
N ILE A 125 6.63 -7.43 10.39
CA ILE A 125 6.26 -6.21 9.68
C ILE A 125 5.58 -5.30 10.69
N ASN A 126 6.05 -4.07 10.78
CA ASN A 126 5.38 -2.99 11.48
C ASN A 126 5.16 -1.85 10.48
N TYR A 127 3.90 -1.54 10.22
CA TYR A 127 3.49 -0.51 9.29
C TYR A 127 2.62 0.51 9.99
N VAL A 128 3.11 1.75 10.08
CA VAL A 128 2.43 2.86 10.76
C VAL A 128 2.25 4.01 9.78
N ILE A 129 1.03 4.57 9.77
CA ILE A 129 0.67 5.74 8.99
C ILE A 129 0.25 6.85 9.96
N LYS A 130 0.84 8.02 9.80
CA LYS A 130 0.55 9.22 10.60
C LYS A 130 0.14 10.38 9.71
N ASP A 131 -0.53 11.36 10.28
CA ASP A 131 -0.72 12.66 9.63
C ASP A 131 0.60 13.44 9.71
N ALA A 132 1.00 14.12 8.63
CA ALA A 132 2.19 14.97 8.64
C ALA A 132 1.97 16.24 9.46
N ALA A 133 0.72 16.69 9.61
CA ALA A 133 0.37 17.87 10.41
C ALA A 133 0.31 17.58 11.92
N ASP A 134 0.04 16.33 12.30
CA ASP A 134 0.00 15.86 13.69
C ASP A 134 0.49 14.41 13.77
N ASP A 135 1.72 14.22 14.25
CA ASP A 135 2.35 12.92 14.38
C ASP A 135 2.20 12.28 15.77
N SER A 136 1.38 12.88 16.64
CA SER A 136 1.14 12.40 18.01
C SER A 136 0.41 11.05 18.03
N ALA A 137 -0.43 10.79 17.03
CA ALA A 137 -1.21 9.56 16.90
C ALA A 137 -1.07 8.93 15.51
N ALA A 138 -1.20 7.60 15.46
CA ALA A 138 -1.33 6.90 14.19
C ALA A 138 -2.74 7.05 13.62
N LEU A 139 -2.84 7.35 12.33
CA LEU A 139 -4.10 7.25 11.58
C LEU A 139 -4.49 5.78 11.41
N LEU A 140 -3.50 4.95 11.08
CA LEU A 140 -3.65 3.52 10.88
C LEU A 140 -2.33 2.81 11.19
N SER A 141 -2.39 1.67 11.85
CA SER A 141 -1.19 0.89 12.19
C SER A 141 -1.46 -0.61 12.12
N TYR A 142 -0.47 -1.35 11.66
CA TYR A 142 -0.50 -2.81 11.58
C TYR A 142 0.85 -3.37 12.05
N SER A 143 0.82 -4.40 12.89
CA SER A 143 2.04 -5.06 13.37
C SER A 143 1.82 -6.56 13.46
N VAL A 144 2.80 -7.32 12.95
CA VAL A 144 2.75 -8.78 12.95
C VAL A 144 4.14 -9.36 13.14
N LYS A 145 4.20 -10.48 13.87
CA LYS A 145 5.41 -11.30 14.06
C LYS A 145 5.18 -12.71 13.53
N GLY A 146 6.27 -13.38 13.16
CA GLY A 146 6.27 -14.73 12.62
C GLY A 146 6.62 -14.73 11.13
N ASN A 147 6.56 -15.90 10.49
CA ASN A 147 6.98 -16.04 9.09
C ASN A 147 6.32 -14.97 8.20
N GLY A 148 7.14 -14.07 7.68
CA GLY A 148 6.81 -13.12 6.62
C GLY A 148 7.08 -13.70 5.22
N LYS A 149 7.18 -15.03 5.13
CA LYS A 149 7.19 -15.81 3.90
C LYS A 149 5.83 -16.48 3.77
#